data_AF-A0A7X0SQS9-F1
#
_entry.id   AF-A0A7X0SQS9-F1
#
_cell.length_a   1.000
_cell.length_b   1.000
_cell.length_c   1.000
_cell.angle_alpha   90.00
_cell.angle_beta   90.00
_cell.angle_gamma   90.00
#
_symmetry.space_group_name_H-M   'P 1'
#
loop_
_entity.id
_entity.type
_entity.pdbx_description
1 polymer ?
#
loop_
_entity_poly.entity_id
_entity_poly.type
_entity_poly.pdbx_seq_one_letter_code
_entity_poly.pdbx_strand_id
1 'polypeptide(L)'
;MNLLVPQPKLESSLEQLEDALSFHSEVDLAVLPEGYLNENVEQARESARRYRTNLAGGYRNLRERPKDRAILIDRGGDVVVDRPKYSSISVAEIEGLRIGHLLCDELVLQGVQGAEAADLDVLVHPIGVGMFSEEPFAE
;
A
#
# COMPACT_ATOMS: atom_id res chain seq x y z
N MET A 1 16.98 3.51 1.13
CA MET A 1 15.52 3.66 1.12
C MET A 1 15.06 3.95 2.54
N ASN A 2 14.51 5.13 2.77
CA ASN A 2 13.86 5.51 4.02
C ASN A 2 12.36 5.22 3.92
N LEU A 3 11.82 4.49 4.90
CA LEU A 3 10.44 4.03 4.89
C LEU A 3 9.61 4.79 5.93
N LEU A 4 8.41 5.20 5.55
CA LEU A 4 7.38 5.70 6.46
C LEU A 4 6.22 4.71 6.49
N VAL A 5 5.83 4.23 7.67
CA VAL A 5 4.69 3.33 7.84
C VAL A 5 3.68 4.02 8.75
N PRO A 6 2.88 4.98 8.23
CA PRO A 6 1.94 5.71 9.06
C PRO A 6 0.75 4.82 9.42
N GLN A 7 0.13 5.11 10.57
CA GLN A 7 -1.13 4.48 11.00
C GLN A 7 -2.23 5.54 11.08
N PRO A 8 -2.65 6.13 9.94
CA PRO A 8 -3.67 7.15 9.93
C PRO A 8 -5.04 6.57 10.30
N LYS A 9 -5.90 7.42 10.85
CA LYS A 9 -7.33 7.13 10.93
C LYS A 9 -7.94 7.20 9.54
N LEU A 10 -9.02 6.45 9.30
CA LEU A 10 -9.74 6.53 8.02
C LEU A 10 -10.28 7.95 7.82
N GLU A 11 -10.02 8.50 6.64
CA GLU A 11 -10.42 9.84 6.22
C GLU A 11 -10.85 9.83 4.75
N SER A 12 -11.63 10.83 4.34
CA SER A 12 -12.07 10.97 2.95
C SER A 12 -11.02 11.67 2.07
N SER A 13 -10.25 12.58 2.66
CA SER A 13 -9.07 13.23 2.06
C SER A 13 -7.80 12.48 2.45
N LEU A 14 -6.63 12.98 2.05
CA LEU A 14 -5.32 12.43 2.42
C LEU A 14 -4.54 13.38 3.36
N GLU A 15 -5.25 14.15 4.20
CA GLU A 15 -4.64 15.17 5.05
C GLU A 15 -3.59 14.60 6.01
N GLN A 16 -3.87 13.47 6.67
CA GLN A 16 -2.89 12.85 7.58
C GLN A 16 -1.64 12.35 6.83
N LEU A 17 -1.80 11.87 5.59
CA LEU A 17 -0.68 11.49 4.75
C LEU A 17 0.14 12.71 4.31
N GLU A 18 -0.53 13.75 3.80
CA GLU A 18 0.12 14.97 3.32
C GLU A 18 0.88 15.67 4.46
N ASP A 19 0.28 15.74 5.65
CA ASP A 19 0.94 16.26 6.85
C ASP A 19 2.20 15.45 7.17
N ALA A 20 2.09 14.11 7.24
CA ALA A 20 3.23 13.25 7.54
C ALA A 20 4.38 13.41 6.51
N LEU A 21 4.07 13.47 5.22
CA LEU A 21 5.07 13.67 4.17
C LEU A 21 5.70 15.07 4.22
N SER A 22 4.95 16.09 4.65
CA SER A 22 5.47 17.45 4.77
C SER A 22 6.57 17.59 5.83
N PHE A 23 6.53 16.77 6.88
CA PHE A 23 7.54 16.76 7.96
C PHE A 23 8.75 15.87 7.64
N HIS A 24 8.65 15.01 6.63
CA HIS A 24 9.62 13.95 6.35
C HIS A 24 10.02 13.90 4.86
N SER A 25 10.77 14.92 4.43
CA SER A 25 11.24 15.08 3.04
C SER A 25 12.22 13.99 2.58
N GLU A 26 12.77 13.21 3.50
CA GLU A 26 13.73 12.15 3.27
C GLU A 26 13.09 10.79 2.94
N VAL A 27 11.75 10.68 3.02
CA VAL A 27 11.02 9.42 2.82
C VAL A 27 10.98 9.04 1.34
N ASP A 28 11.52 7.87 1.05
CA ASP A 28 11.52 7.29 -0.29
C ASP A 28 10.22 6.53 -0.57
N LEU A 29 9.67 5.81 0.42
CA LEU A 29 8.45 5.03 0.28
C LEU A 29 7.57 5.14 1.54
N ALA A 30 6.30 5.49 1.36
CA ALA A 30 5.28 5.43 2.40
C ALA A 30 4.35 4.22 2.20
N VAL A 31 4.15 3.43 3.26
CA VAL A 31 3.31 2.22 3.26
C VAL A 31 2.04 2.46 4.07
N LEU A 32 0.93 2.63 3.37
CA LEU A 32 -0.37 2.99 3.90
C LEU A 32 -1.17 1.72 4.27
N PRO A 33 -2.09 1.79 5.25
CA PRO A 33 -2.99 0.68 5.56
C PRO A 33 -3.84 0.23 4.36
N GLU A 34 -4.26 -1.04 4.37
CA GLU A 34 -5.21 -1.54 3.38
C GLU A 34 -6.52 -0.74 3.46
N GLY A 35 -6.99 -0.22 2.32
CA GLY A 35 -8.25 0.50 2.21
C GLY A 35 -8.21 1.93 2.77
N TYR A 36 -7.04 2.44 3.19
CA TYR A 36 -6.88 3.85 3.52
C TYR A 36 -7.05 4.74 2.29
N LEU A 37 -6.44 4.35 1.16
CA LEU A 37 -6.77 4.92 -0.12
C LEU A 37 -8.18 4.43 -0.48
N ASN A 38 -9.08 5.31 -0.91
CA ASN A 38 -10.44 4.93 -1.28
C ASN A 38 -10.66 5.35 -2.74
N GLU A 39 -11.68 6.14 -3.05
CA GLU A 39 -11.85 6.72 -4.39
C GLU A 39 -10.88 7.89 -4.67
N ASN A 40 -9.97 8.20 -3.74
CA ASN A 40 -9.02 9.32 -3.77
C ASN A 40 -7.64 8.98 -4.36
N VAL A 41 -7.56 7.98 -5.25
CA VAL A 41 -6.32 7.56 -5.90
C VAL A 41 -5.64 8.71 -6.66
N GLU A 42 -6.40 9.57 -7.33
CA GLU A 42 -5.82 10.73 -8.02
C GLU A 42 -5.15 11.73 -7.05
N GLN A 43 -5.72 11.95 -5.86
CA GLN A 43 -5.08 12.76 -4.82
C GLN A 43 -3.78 12.10 -4.32
N ALA A 44 -3.75 10.77 -4.23
CA ALA A 44 -2.54 10.04 -3.86
C ALA A 44 -1.43 10.21 -4.93
N ARG A 45 -1.78 10.17 -6.22
CA ARG A 45 -0.84 10.42 -7.33
C ARG A 45 -0.28 11.84 -7.28
N GLU A 46 -1.13 12.83 -6.99
CA GLU A 46 -0.68 14.22 -6.80
C GLU A 46 0.24 14.37 -5.59
N SER A 47 -0.08 13.70 -4.48
CA SER A 47 0.75 13.69 -3.28
C SER A 47 2.12 13.06 -3.55
N ALA A 48 2.16 11.92 -4.25
CA ALA A 48 3.40 11.25 -4.63
C ALA A 48 4.32 12.18 -5.44
N ARG A 49 3.76 12.90 -6.43
CA ARG A 49 4.48 13.94 -7.21
C ARG A 49 4.98 15.08 -6.34
N ARG A 50 4.11 15.62 -5.50
CA ARG A 50 4.37 16.82 -4.69
C ARG A 50 5.49 16.59 -3.70
N TYR A 51 5.47 15.45 -3.01
CA TYR A 51 6.44 15.10 -1.97
C TYR A 51 7.60 14.26 -2.50
N ARG A 52 7.55 13.82 -3.76
CA ARG A 52 8.57 12.97 -4.43
C ARG A 52 8.79 11.64 -3.70
N THR A 53 7.72 11.07 -3.19
CA THR A 53 7.69 9.85 -2.38
C THR A 53 6.85 8.80 -3.08
N ASN A 54 7.35 7.57 -3.15
CA ASN A 54 6.57 6.44 -3.63
C ASN A 54 5.51 6.07 -2.57
N LEU A 55 4.32 5.64 -2.99
CA LEU A 55 3.24 5.23 -2.10
C LEU A 55 2.87 3.77 -2.38
N ALA A 56 2.77 2.95 -1.34
CA ALA A 56 2.24 1.60 -1.41
C ALA A 56 1.07 1.45 -0.43
N GLY A 57 0.00 0.79 -0.83
CA GLY A 57 -1.18 0.67 0.00
C GLY A 57 -2.28 -0.16 -0.65
N GLY A 58 -3.48 -0.10 -0.08
CA GLY A 58 -4.67 -0.69 -0.70
C GLY A 58 -5.75 0.36 -0.92
N TYR A 59 -6.52 0.22 -2.01
CA TYR A 59 -7.73 1.01 -2.23
C TYR A 59 -8.96 0.18 -2.56
N ARG A 60 -10.14 0.80 -2.43
CA ARG A 60 -11.43 0.16 -2.72
C ARG A 60 -11.99 0.63 -4.06
N ASN A 61 -12.16 -0.30 -5.00
CA ASN A 61 -12.92 -0.09 -6.22
C ASN A 61 -14.31 -0.73 -6.09
N LEU A 62 -15.34 0.08 -5.88
CA LEU A 62 -16.71 -0.39 -5.66
C LEU A 62 -17.36 -1.04 -6.89
N ARG A 63 -16.76 -0.88 -8.08
CA ARG A 63 -17.29 -1.40 -9.35
C ARG A 63 -16.79 -2.81 -9.69
N GLU A 64 -15.80 -3.32 -8.96
CA GLU A 64 -15.14 -4.59 -9.24
C GLU A 64 -15.30 -5.60 -8.09
N ARG A 65 -14.99 -6.87 -8.37
CA ARG A 65 -14.89 -7.92 -7.37
C ARG A 65 -13.59 -8.72 -7.56
N PRO A 66 -12.75 -8.87 -6.53
CA PRO A 66 -12.87 -8.24 -5.20
C PRO A 66 -12.74 -6.72 -5.27
N LYS A 67 -13.31 -6.03 -4.26
CA LYS A 67 -13.32 -4.56 -4.20
C LYS A 67 -11.95 -4.01 -3.84
N ASP A 68 -11.24 -4.73 -2.97
CA ASP A 68 -9.95 -4.30 -2.44
C ASP A 68 -8.87 -4.58 -3.48
N ARG A 69 -8.06 -3.56 -3.73
CA ARG A 69 -7.02 -3.55 -4.74
C ARG A 69 -5.71 -3.08 -4.12
N ALA A 70 -4.65 -3.79 -4.45
CA ALA A 70 -3.28 -3.46 -4.07
C ALA A 70 -2.75 -2.41 -5.05
N ILE A 71 -2.22 -1.30 -4.56
CA ILE A 71 -1.73 -0.21 -5.38
C ILE A 71 -0.33 0.22 -4.97
N LEU A 72 0.52 0.48 -5.97
CA LEU A 72 1.80 1.13 -5.79
C LEU A 72 1.91 2.28 -6.81
N ILE A 73 2.18 3.47 -6.29
CA ILE A 73 2.36 4.70 -7.03
C ILE A 73 3.83 5.14 -6.89
N ASP A 74 4.50 5.42 -7.99
CA ASP A 74 5.86 5.94 -7.94
C ASP A 74 5.90 7.44 -7.57
N ARG A 75 7.11 7.96 -7.29
CA ARG A 75 7.31 9.39 -7.00
C ARG A 75 6.96 10.35 -8.15
N GLY A 76 6.74 9.85 -9.36
CA GLY A 76 6.22 10.59 -10.53
C GLY A 76 4.69 10.65 -10.58
N GLY A 77 4.01 9.92 -9.68
CA GLY A 77 2.56 9.80 -9.64
C GLY A 77 2.02 8.78 -10.64
N ASP A 78 2.86 7.90 -11.18
CA ASP A 78 2.44 6.81 -12.05
C ASP A 78 2.12 5.56 -11.23
N VAL A 79 1.04 4.89 -11.58
CA VAL A 79 0.62 3.65 -10.92
C VAL A 79 1.39 2.49 -11.55
N VAL A 80 2.35 1.95 -10.81
CA VAL A 80 3.23 0.86 -11.26
C VAL A 80 2.76 -0.52 -10.80
N VAL A 81 1.90 -0.57 -9.78
CA VAL A 81 1.12 -1.77 -9.41
C VAL A 81 -0.33 -1.37 -9.22
N ASP A 82 -1.24 -2.10 -9.87
CA ASP A 82 -2.67 -2.04 -9.59
C ASP A 82 -3.27 -3.43 -9.83
N ARG A 83 -3.55 -4.16 -8.74
CA ARG A 83 -4.07 -5.53 -8.82
C ARG A 83 -5.22 -5.78 -7.86
N PRO A 84 -6.19 -6.65 -8.21
CA PRO A 84 -7.18 -7.13 -7.26
C PRO A 84 -6.54 -7.92 -6.13
N LYS A 85 -7.12 -7.87 -4.93
CA LYS A 85 -6.78 -8.78 -3.83
C LYS A 85 -6.99 -10.25 -4.25
N TYR A 86 -6.20 -11.15 -3.69
CA TYR A 86 -6.11 -12.58 -3.97
C TYR A 86 -5.62 -12.97 -5.38
N SER A 87 -5.20 -12.01 -6.20
CA SER A 87 -4.44 -12.31 -7.42
C SER A 87 -3.02 -12.74 -7.08
N SER A 88 -2.28 -13.26 -8.06
CA SER A 88 -0.82 -13.42 -7.95
C SER A 88 -0.16 -12.12 -7.48
N ILE A 89 0.93 -12.25 -6.70
CA ILE A 89 1.75 -11.11 -6.30
C ILE A 89 2.21 -10.33 -7.54
N SER A 90 2.21 -9.00 -7.44
CA SER A 90 2.84 -8.13 -8.43
C SER A 90 4.10 -7.55 -7.84
N VAL A 91 5.12 -7.44 -8.70
CA VAL A 91 6.41 -6.88 -8.35
C VAL A 91 6.67 -5.64 -9.20
N ALA A 92 7.07 -4.56 -8.56
CA ALA A 92 7.56 -3.37 -9.24
C ALA A 92 9.04 -3.14 -8.90
N GLU A 93 9.79 -2.63 -9.86
CA GLU A 93 11.15 -2.15 -9.62
C GLU A 93 11.10 -0.66 -9.29
N ILE A 94 11.51 -0.29 -8.08
CA ILE A 94 11.58 1.09 -7.62
C ILE A 94 12.97 1.34 -7.09
N GLU A 95 13.67 2.28 -7.72
CA GLU A 95 15.03 2.67 -7.30
C GLU A 95 16.01 1.49 -7.25
N GLY A 96 15.83 0.54 -8.17
CA GLY A 96 16.64 -0.67 -8.25
C GLY A 96 16.29 -1.74 -7.22
N LEU A 97 15.20 -1.58 -6.46
CA LEU A 97 14.67 -2.60 -5.56
C LEU A 97 13.43 -3.26 -6.16
N ARG A 98 13.39 -4.59 -6.10
CA ARG A 98 12.21 -5.39 -6.45
C ARG A 98 11.27 -5.46 -5.27
N ILE A 99 10.17 -4.72 -5.37
CA ILE A 99 9.17 -4.58 -4.32
C ILE A 99 7.96 -5.43 -4.65
N GLY A 100 7.72 -6.47 -3.85
CA GLY A 100 6.49 -7.26 -3.87
C GLY A 100 5.42 -6.63 -2.99
N HIS A 101 4.15 -6.78 -3.39
CA HIS A 101 3.03 -6.13 -2.70
C HIS A 101 1.86 -7.10 -2.43
N LEU A 102 1.56 -7.35 -1.15
CA LEU A 102 0.48 -8.22 -0.64
C LEU A 102 -0.40 -7.46 0.36
N LEU A 103 -1.69 -7.74 0.42
CA LEU A 103 -2.64 -7.14 1.36
C LEU A 103 -3.04 -8.13 2.45
N CYS A 104 -2.93 -7.70 3.71
CA CYS A 104 -3.59 -8.30 4.87
C CYS A 104 -3.54 -9.84 4.95
N ASP A 105 -4.65 -10.53 4.76
CA ASP A 105 -4.71 -11.98 4.87
C ASP A 105 -4.09 -12.73 3.68
N GLU A 106 -3.73 -12.09 2.58
CA GLU A 106 -3.04 -12.73 1.45
C GLU A 106 -1.74 -13.41 1.90
N LEU A 107 -0.96 -12.76 2.77
CA LEU A 107 0.29 -13.34 3.27
C LEU A 107 0.03 -14.63 4.07
N VAL A 108 -1.06 -14.71 4.83
CA VAL A 108 -1.39 -15.88 5.65
C VAL A 108 -2.04 -16.99 4.80
N LEU A 109 -2.93 -16.62 3.88
CA LEU A 109 -3.72 -17.56 3.09
C LEU A 109 -2.97 -18.12 1.89
N GLN A 110 -2.12 -17.30 1.26
CA GLN A 110 -1.42 -17.64 0.01
C GLN A 110 0.09 -17.71 0.21
N GLY A 111 0.63 -17.06 1.25
CA GLY A 111 2.08 -16.87 1.37
C GLY A 111 2.62 -15.94 0.30
N VAL A 112 3.94 -15.90 0.16
CA VAL A 112 4.59 -15.22 -0.95
C VAL A 112 4.73 -16.21 -2.10
N GLN A 113 3.71 -16.29 -2.96
CA GLN A 113 3.66 -17.23 -4.07
C GLN A 113 3.59 -16.52 -5.43
N GLY A 114 4.18 -17.14 -6.44
CA GLY A 114 4.25 -16.63 -7.81
C GLY A 114 5.68 -16.69 -8.36
N ALA A 115 5.84 -16.84 -9.68
CA ALA A 115 7.16 -16.85 -10.30
C ALA A 115 7.94 -15.54 -10.04
N GLU A 116 7.21 -14.43 -9.89
CA GLU A 116 7.78 -13.12 -9.61
C GLU A 116 8.23 -12.94 -8.15
N ALA A 117 7.80 -13.81 -7.23
CA ALA A 117 8.20 -13.77 -5.82
C ALA A 117 9.66 -14.16 -5.59
N ALA A 118 10.32 -14.76 -6.59
CA ALA A 118 11.73 -15.09 -6.51
C ALA A 118 12.58 -13.80 -6.51
N ASP A 119 13.50 -13.69 -5.54
CA ASP A 119 14.46 -12.60 -5.37
C ASP A 119 13.83 -11.21 -5.18
N LEU A 120 12.83 -11.12 -4.30
CA LEU A 120 12.33 -9.83 -3.79
C LEU A 120 13.35 -9.21 -2.83
N ASP A 121 13.60 -7.91 -2.98
CA ASP A 121 14.37 -7.13 -2.02
C ASP A 121 13.50 -6.68 -0.85
N VAL A 122 12.24 -6.33 -1.14
CA VAL A 122 11.28 -5.82 -0.16
C VAL A 122 9.90 -6.43 -0.41
N LEU A 123 9.25 -6.87 0.66
CA LEU A 123 7.82 -7.21 0.65
C LEU A 123 7.06 -6.17 1.46
N VAL A 124 6.12 -5.51 0.79
CA VAL A 124 5.23 -4.52 1.42
C VAL A 124 3.89 -5.17 1.69
N HIS A 125 3.42 -5.05 2.93
CA HIS A 125 2.23 -5.72 3.44
C HIS A 125 1.27 -4.77 4.15
N PRO A 126 0.45 -3.98 3.41
CA PRO A 126 -0.61 -3.17 3.99
C PRO A 126 -1.65 -4.01 4.70
N ILE A 127 -2.02 -3.59 5.91
CA ILE A 127 -3.03 -4.27 6.73
C ILE A 127 -4.11 -3.27 7.11
N GLY A 128 -5.37 -3.65 6.89
CA GLY A 128 -6.55 -2.89 7.31
C GLY A 128 -7.33 -3.69 8.33
N VAL A 129 -7.11 -3.41 9.61
CA VAL A 129 -7.83 -4.06 10.72
C VAL A 129 -8.99 -3.19 11.18
N GLY A 130 -10.18 -3.45 10.64
CA GLY A 130 -11.42 -2.79 11.06
C GLY A 130 -12.14 -3.49 12.22
N MET A 131 -11.76 -4.72 12.53
CA MET A 131 -12.36 -5.53 13.59
C MET A 131 -11.29 -6.45 14.15
N PHE A 132 -10.62 -6.04 15.23
CA PHE A 132 -10.22 -7.04 16.20
C PHE A 132 -11.51 -7.43 16.94
N SER A 133 -11.99 -8.67 16.77
CA SER A 133 -12.71 -9.26 17.90
C SER A 133 -11.72 -9.29 19.06
N GLU A 134 -12.14 -9.07 20.30
CA GLU A 134 -11.22 -9.17 21.45
C GLU A 134 -10.74 -10.61 21.70
N GLU A 135 -11.22 -11.58 20.92
CA GLU A 135 -10.90 -13.01 21.05
C GLU A 135 -9.40 -13.34 21.00
N PRO A 136 -8.54 -12.70 20.17
CA PRO A 136 -7.10 -12.96 20.18
C PRO A 136 -6.38 -12.42 21.44
N PHE A 137 -7.05 -11.57 22.23
CA PHE A 137 -6.55 -11.00 23.48
C PHE A 137 -7.18 -11.63 24.73
N ALA A 138 -8.13 -12.55 24.56
CA ALA A 138 -8.70 -13.33 25.65
C ALA A 138 -7.76 -14.50 25.96
N GLU A 139 -6.89 -14.33 26.94
CA GLU A 139 -6.21 -15.44 27.65
C GLU A 139 -7.20 -16.29 28.45
#